data_AF-A0A3Q0EJA7-F1
#
_entry.id   AF-A0A3Q0EJA7-F1
#
_cell.length_a   1.000
_cell.length_b   1.000
_cell.length_c   1.000
_cell.angle_alpha   90.00
_cell.angle_beta   90.00
_cell.angle_gamma   90.00
#
_symmetry.space_group_name_H-M   'P 1'
#
loop_
_entity.id
_entity.type
_entity.pdbx_description
1 polymer ?
#
loop_
_entity_poly.entity_id
_entity_poly.type
_entity_poly.pdbx_seq_one_letter_code
_entity_poly.pdbx_strand_id
1 'polypeptide(L)'
;MMTMISQESFNGRTCLAFHLLTGNLTMKRIVFAGDFILFCLLGDVGGTICRLCNLSLPFHGCILDSGTCKTKPDQHCIRQIYSKGGIEWYSTKGCTENSTECFQRNTTSYMTRSSHCCYSSLCNL
;
A
#
# COMPACT_ATOMS: atom_id res chain seq x y z
N MET A 1 8.74 -0.07 31.22
CA MET A 1 8.20 1.30 31.27
C MET A 1 7.88 1.73 29.85
N MET A 2 6.71 2.34 29.71
CA MET A 2 5.98 2.72 28.51
C MET A 2 6.79 3.43 27.40
N THR A 3 6.51 3.02 26.16
CA THR A 3 6.21 3.80 24.94
C THR A 3 6.92 5.14 24.67
N MET A 4 7.42 5.30 23.44
CA MET A 4 6.98 6.40 22.55
C MET A 4 7.16 6.04 21.08
N ILE A 5 6.12 6.37 20.33
CA ILE A 5 5.94 6.34 18.89
C ILE A 5 6.84 7.42 18.25
N SER A 6 7.39 7.16 17.07
CA SER A 6 7.76 8.24 16.13
C SER A 6 7.21 7.91 14.75
N GLN A 7 6.18 8.67 14.39
CA GLN A 7 5.68 8.84 13.03
C GLN A 7 6.64 9.73 12.22
N GLU A 8 6.69 9.42 10.93
CA GLU A 8 6.90 10.32 9.79
C GLU A 8 8.31 10.72 9.29
N SER A 9 8.50 10.38 8.01
CA SER A 9 9.10 11.20 6.94
C SER A 9 10.59 11.06 6.61
N PHE A 10 11.05 9.91 6.10
CA PHE A 10 12.37 9.79 5.45
C PHE A 10 12.29 8.70 4.37
N ASN A 11 12.59 8.85 3.07
CA ASN A 11 13.37 9.79 2.29
C ASN A 11 12.80 9.87 0.85
N GLY A 12 12.08 10.93 0.51
CA GLY A 12 11.69 11.22 -0.88
C GLY A 12 12.67 12.13 -1.63
N ARG A 13 13.88 12.35 -1.10
CA ARG A 13 14.73 13.49 -1.53
C ARG A 13 16.22 13.20 -1.73
N THR A 14 16.65 11.94 -1.80
CA THR A 14 18.08 11.63 -1.91
C THR A 14 18.61 11.48 -3.34
N CYS A 15 17.78 11.39 -4.39
CA CYS A 15 18.30 11.28 -5.75
C CYS A 15 18.82 12.61 -6.34
N LEU A 16 18.39 13.76 -5.80
CA LEU A 16 18.80 15.08 -6.31
C LEU A 16 20.03 15.66 -5.59
N ALA A 17 20.42 15.13 -4.44
CA ALA A 17 21.50 15.70 -3.62
C ALA A 17 22.91 15.33 -4.12
N PHE A 18 23.08 14.21 -4.82
CA PHE A 18 24.39 13.73 -5.26
C PHE A 18 24.89 14.36 -6.58
N HIS A 19 24.06 15.13 -7.28
CA HIS A 19 24.48 15.80 -8.51
C HIS A 19 25.35 17.07 -8.28
N LEU A 20 25.37 17.64 -7.07
CA LEU A 20 26.00 18.95 -6.81
C LEU A 20 27.32 18.90 -6.02
N LEU A 21 27.74 17.73 -5.53
CA LEU A 21 28.95 17.59 -4.72
C LEU A 21 29.89 16.53 -5.31
N THR A 22 30.56 16.84 -6.40
CA THR A 22 31.87 16.24 -6.69
C THR A 22 32.61 17.08 -7.71
N GLY A 23 33.38 18.04 -7.18
CA GLY A 23 34.51 18.59 -7.88
C GLY A 23 35.49 17.47 -8.26
N ASN A 24 36.09 17.65 -9.44
CA ASN A 24 37.36 17.07 -9.90
C ASN A 24 37.79 15.74 -9.28
N LEU A 25 37.65 14.64 -10.03
CA LEU A 25 38.61 13.52 -10.09
C LEU A 25 38.23 12.57 -11.24
N THR A 26 38.94 12.78 -12.35
CA THR A 26 39.50 11.77 -13.26
C THR A 26 38.90 10.34 -13.30
N MET A 27 38.28 10.04 -14.46
CA MET A 27 38.48 8.82 -15.26
C MET A 27 38.32 7.44 -14.59
N LYS A 28 37.17 7.16 -13.95
CA LYS A 28 36.61 5.79 -13.75
C LYS A 28 35.08 5.75 -13.82
N ARG A 29 34.46 6.62 -14.62
CA ARG A 29 33.02 6.98 -14.52
C ARG A 29 32.00 6.03 -15.16
N ILE A 30 32.41 5.09 -16.03
CA ILE A 30 31.43 4.37 -16.86
C ILE A 30 30.87 3.11 -16.16
N VAL A 31 31.63 2.45 -15.29
CA VAL A 31 31.21 1.18 -14.67
C VAL A 31 30.32 1.41 -13.44
N PHE A 32 30.63 2.41 -12.61
CA PHE A 32 29.83 2.71 -11.41
C PHE A 32 28.49 3.37 -11.69
N ALA A 33 28.33 4.00 -12.85
CA ALA A 33 27.07 4.63 -13.25
C ALA A 33 26.00 3.57 -13.61
N GLY A 34 26.42 2.42 -14.16
CA GLY A 34 25.50 1.34 -14.53
C GLY A 34 24.86 0.65 -13.32
N ASP A 35 25.67 0.28 -12.32
CA ASP A 35 25.17 -0.35 -11.09
C ASP A 35 24.26 0.57 -10.28
N PHE A 36 24.59 1.87 -10.17
CA PHE A 36 23.75 2.81 -9.44
C PHE A 36 22.39 3.07 -10.13
N ILE A 37 22.34 3.08 -11.47
CA ILE A 37 21.07 3.18 -12.21
C ILE A 37 20.24 1.90 -12.04
N LEU A 38 20.89 0.73 -12.04
CA LEU A 38 20.22 -0.55 -11.83
C LEU A 38 19.62 -0.66 -10.41
N PHE A 39 20.34 -0.25 -9.37
CA PHE A 39 19.83 -0.21 -7.99
C PHE A 39 18.67 0.79 -7.80
N CYS A 40 18.68 1.93 -8.48
CA CYS A 40 17.57 2.88 -8.45
C CYS A 40 16.31 2.34 -9.16
N LEU A 41 16.46 1.62 -10.28
CA LEU A 41 15.35 0.97 -10.98
C LEU A 41 14.79 -0.23 -10.20
N LEU A 42 15.63 -0.97 -9.47
CA LEU A 42 15.20 -2.04 -8.58
C LEU A 42 14.57 -1.54 -7.27
N GLY A 43 14.74 -0.27 -6.89
CA GLY A 43 14.13 0.32 -5.69
C GLY A 43 12.67 0.71 -5.88
N ASP A 44 12.26 0.96 -7.13
CA ASP A 44 10.87 1.28 -7.50
C ASP A 44 10.12 0.00 -7.89
N VAL A 45 10.19 -1.03 -7.05
CA VAL A 45 9.38 -2.25 -7.20
C VAL A 45 7.92 -1.88 -6.98
N GLY A 46 7.25 -1.40 -8.04
CA GLY A 46 5.84 -1.60 -8.39
C GLY A 46 4.77 -1.54 -7.29
N GLY A 47 5.04 -0.88 -6.16
CA GLY A 47 4.14 -0.90 -5.01
C GLY A 47 2.94 0.00 -5.28
N THR A 48 1.76 -0.59 -5.39
CA THR A 48 0.51 0.12 -5.54
C THR A 48 0.01 0.63 -4.19
N ILE A 49 -0.61 1.81 -4.21
CA ILE A 49 -1.11 2.46 -3.00
C ILE A 49 -2.57 2.09 -2.84
N CYS A 50 -2.97 1.53 -1.71
CA CYS A 50 -4.36 1.18 -1.40
C CYS A 50 -4.91 2.06 -0.28
N ARG A 51 -6.23 2.19 -0.20
CA ARG A 51 -6.89 2.83 0.95
C ARG A 51 -6.84 1.87 2.14
N LEU A 52 -6.51 2.40 3.32
CA LEU A 52 -6.52 1.67 4.58
C LEU A 52 -7.61 2.23 5.50
N CYS A 53 -8.66 1.44 5.72
CA CYS A 53 -9.85 1.83 6.47
C CYS A 53 -10.40 0.65 7.25
N ASN A 54 -10.51 0.77 8.57
CA ASN A 54 -11.05 -0.30 9.42
C ASN A 54 -12.58 -0.33 9.44
N LEU A 55 -13.23 0.81 9.21
CA LEU A 55 -14.68 0.89 9.17
C LEU A 55 -15.11 1.97 8.18
N SER A 56 -15.70 1.52 7.09
CA SER A 56 -16.35 2.37 6.10
C SER A 56 -17.84 2.07 6.09
N LEU A 57 -18.66 3.11 6.26
CA LEU A 57 -20.11 2.99 6.16
C LEU A 57 -20.55 3.39 4.75
N PRO A 58 -21.61 2.76 4.22
CA PRO A 58 -22.23 3.24 2.99
C PRO A 58 -22.65 4.72 3.19
N PHE A 59 -22.46 5.54 2.16
CA PHE A 59 -22.76 6.99 2.11
C PHE A 59 -21.91 7.93 3.00
N HIS A 60 -21.32 7.45 4.09
CA HIS A 60 -20.49 8.28 4.96
C HIS A 60 -18.98 8.18 4.66
N GLY A 61 -18.56 7.17 3.91
CA GLY A 61 -17.14 6.97 3.60
C GLY A 61 -16.40 6.26 4.74
N CYS A 62 -15.13 6.60 4.97
CA CYS A 62 -14.30 5.97 5.99
C CYS A 62 -14.40 6.71 7.32
N ILE A 63 -14.84 6.02 8.37
CA ILE A 63 -14.98 6.55 9.73
C ILE A 63 -13.69 6.34 10.52
N LEU A 64 -13.13 5.13 10.43
CA LEU A 64 -11.86 4.76 11.07
C LEU A 64 -10.75 4.76 10.02
N ASP A 65 -10.38 5.95 9.58
CA ASP A 65 -9.39 6.17 8.53
C ASP A 65 -7.97 6.04 9.07
N SER A 66 -7.24 5.09 8.51
CA SER A 66 -5.81 4.89 8.78
C SER A 66 -4.95 5.40 7.62
N GLY A 67 -5.56 6.07 6.64
CA GLY A 67 -4.88 6.65 5.48
C GLY A 67 -4.70 5.64 4.36
N THR A 68 -3.44 5.32 4.05
CA THR A 68 -3.09 4.48 2.90
C THR A 68 -2.03 3.45 3.28
N CYS A 69 -2.05 2.30 2.59
CA CYS A 69 -1.00 1.29 2.69
C CYS A 69 -0.34 1.09 1.32
N LYS A 70 0.97 0.86 1.30
CA LYS A 70 1.72 0.53 0.09
C LYS A 70 1.89 -0.98 0.01
N THR A 71 1.51 -1.58 -1.12
CA THR A 71 1.69 -3.01 -1.35
C THR A 71 3.17 -3.33 -1.52
N LYS A 72 3.59 -4.45 -0.94
CA LYS A 72 4.85 -5.13 -1.21
C LYS A 72 4.75 -5.94 -2.52
N PRO A 73 5.87 -6.42 -3.09
CA PRO A 73 5.81 -7.48 -4.10
C PRO A 73 4.92 -8.62 -3.58
N ASP A 74 4.01 -9.11 -4.42
CA ASP A 74 2.94 -10.10 -4.13
C ASP A 74 1.77 -9.66 -3.22
N GLN A 75 1.71 -8.39 -2.80
CA GLN A 75 0.54 -7.85 -2.11
C GLN A 75 -0.43 -7.14 -3.06
N HIS A 76 -1.69 -7.09 -2.65
CA HIS A 76 -2.78 -6.48 -3.43
C HIS A 76 -3.74 -5.72 -2.51
N CYS A 77 -4.50 -4.79 -3.09
CA CYS A 77 -5.54 -4.08 -2.35
C CYS A 77 -6.71 -5.03 -2.11
N ILE A 78 -7.27 -4.98 -0.91
CA ILE A 78 -8.46 -5.75 -0.51
C ILE A 78 -9.57 -4.80 -0.03
N ARG A 79 -10.80 -5.15 -0.36
CA ARG A 79 -12.04 -4.59 0.19
C ARG A 79 -12.90 -5.74 0.70
N GLN A 80 -13.23 -5.74 1.99
CA GLN A 80 -14.16 -6.69 2.58
C GLN A 80 -15.48 -5.97 2.87
N ILE A 81 -16.58 -6.53 2.41
CA ILE A 81 -17.92 -6.00 2.54
C ILE A 81 -18.70 -6.92 3.48
N TYR A 82 -19.34 -6.31 4.47
CA TYR A 82 -20.15 -6.99 5.46
C TYR A 82 -21.60 -6.62 5.20
N SER A 83 -22.39 -7.62 4.81
CA SER A 83 -23.80 -7.47 4.47
C SER A 83 -24.69 -8.29 5.41
N LYS A 84 -25.86 -7.77 5.75
CA LYS A 84 -26.86 -8.47 6.57
C LYS A 84 -28.25 -8.19 6.01
N GLY A 85 -28.99 -9.26 5.72
CA GLY A 85 -30.27 -9.18 5.01
C GLY A 85 -30.17 -8.66 3.58
N GLY A 86 -29.01 -8.83 2.92
CA GLY A 86 -28.77 -8.33 1.55
C GLY A 86 -28.37 -6.85 1.45
N ILE A 87 -28.33 -6.13 2.57
CA ILE A 87 -27.90 -4.72 2.64
C ILE A 87 -26.44 -4.68 3.09
N GLU A 88 -25.60 -3.85 2.46
CA GLU A 88 -24.24 -3.56 2.93
C GLU A 88 -24.31 -2.74 4.21
N TRP A 89 -23.76 -3.27 5.31
CA TRP A 89 -23.69 -2.60 6.59
C TRP A 89 -22.43 -1.76 6.73
N TYR A 90 -21.29 -2.37 6.46
CA TYR A 90 -19.99 -1.69 6.48
C TYR A 90 -18.97 -2.43 5.63
N SER A 91 -17.87 -1.77 5.31
CA SER A 91 -16.72 -2.37 4.64
C SER A 91 -15.41 -2.01 5.31
N THR A 92 -14.43 -2.90 5.16
CA THR A 92 -13.04 -2.67 5.53
C THR A 92 -12.17 -2.67 4.28
N LYS A 93 -11.11 -1.87 4.30
CA LYS A 93 -10.21 -1.65 3.16
C LYS A 93 -8.78 -1.75 3.64
N GLY A 94 -7.91 -2.40 2.88
CA GLY A 94 -6.50 -2.48 3.23
C GLY A 94 -5.66 -3.15 2.15
N CYS A 95 -4.49 -3.62 2.58
CA CYS A 95 -3.55 -4.39 1.78
C CYS A 95 -3.49 -5.81 2.36
N THR A 96 -3.51 -6.82 1.50
CA THR A 96 -3.33 -8.21 1.92
C THR A 96 -2.28 -8.89 1.06
N GLU A 97 -1.52 -9.81 1.67
CA GLU A 97 -0.67 -10.78 0.97
C GLU A 97 -1.40 -12.10 0.74
N ASN A 98 -2.51 -12.32 1.45
CA ASN A 98 -3.21 -13.58 1.42
C ASN A 98 -4.22 -13.62 0.27
N SER A 99 -3.78 -14.16 -0.87
CA SER A 99 -4.64 -14.33 -2.05
C SER A 99 -5.84 -15.25 -1.82
N THR A 100 -5.81 -16.10 -0.79
CA THR A 100 -6.97 -16.95 -0.43
C THR A 100 -8.13 -16.16 0.18
N GLU A 101 -7.85 -14.96 0.70
CA GLU A 101 -8.88 -14.04 1.18
C GLU A 101 -9.49 -13.24 0.03
N CYS A 102 -9.01 -13.36 -1.19
CA CYS A 102 -9.57 -12.67 -2.35
C CYS A 102 -10.73 -13.42 -2.96
N PHE A 103 -11.78 -12.68 -3.35
CA PHE A 103 -13.00 -13.26 -3.95
C PHE A 103 -13.66 -14.32 -3.05
N GLN A 104 -13.51 -14.17 -1.73
CA GLN A 104 -14.12 -15.06 -0.75
C GLN A 104 -15.51 -14.56 -0.40
N ARG A 105 -16.49 -15.46 -0.34
CA ARG A 105 -17.84 -15.17 0.16
C ARG A 105 -18.18 -16.17 1.27
N ASN A 106 -18.23 -15.66 2.50
CA ASN A 106 -18.59 -16.44 3.67
C ASN A 106 -19.94 -15.96 4.20
N THR A 107 -20.97 -16.79 4.08
CA THR A 107 -22.30 -16.52 4.59
C THR A 107 -22.46 -17.22 5.93
N THR A 108 -22.61 -16.43 6.99
CA THR A 108 -23.02 -16.90 8.32
C THR A 108 -24.52 -16.64 8.51
N SER A 109 -25.13 -17.24 9.54
CA SER A 109 -26.56 -17.07 9.84
C SER A 109 -27.00 -15.62 10.07
N TYR A 110 -26.06 -14.72 10.40
CA TYR A 110 -26.36 -13.32 10.72
C TYR A 110 -25.71 -12.31 9.77
N MET A 111 -24.65 -12.70 9.06
CA MET A 111 -23.82 -11.79 8.26
C MET A 111 -23.16 -12.51 7.08
N THR A 112 -23.18 -11.89 5.92
CA THR A 112 -22.42 -12.32 4.74
C THR A 112 -21.21 -11.41 4.56
N ARG A 113 -20.02 -12.01 4.65
CA ARG A 113 -18.74 -11.36 4.36
C ARG A 113 -18.34 -11.68 2.94
N SER A 114 -18.11 -10.67 2.11
CA SER A 114 -17.59 -10.82 0.75
C SER A 114 -16.33 -9.98 0.57
N SER A 115 -15.25 -10.55 0.08
CA SER A 115 -13.99 -9.86 -0.16
C SER A 115 -13.68 -9.76 -1.64
N HIS A 116 -13.11 -8.62 -2.04
CA HIS A 116 -12.68 -8.33 -3.40
C HIS A 116 -11.27 -7.78 -3.40
N CYS A 117 -10.45 -8.22 -4.35
CA CYS A 117 -9.08 -7.77 -4.49
C CYS A 117 -8.83 -7.13 -5.84
N CYS A 118 -7.90 -6.19 -5.87
CA CYS A 118 -7.53 -5.45 -7.07
C CYS A 118 -6.08 -4.96 -6.98
N TYR A 119 -5.48 -4.69 -8.15
CA TYR A 119 -4.05 -4.42 -8.27
C TYR A 119 -3.73 -2.94 -8.53
N SER A 120 -4.69 -2.15 -9.00
CA SER A 120 -4.46 -0.73 -9.33
C SER A 120 -4.40 0.15 -8.08
N SER A 121 -3.66 1.26 -8.15
CA SER A 121 -3.64 2.24 -7.05
C SER A 121 -5.04 2.78 -6.75
N LEU A 122 -5.41 2.78 -5.47
CA LEU A 122 -6.69 3.23 -4.90
C LEU A 122 -7.92 2.54 -5.51
N CYS A 123 -7.77 1.32 -6.03
CA CYS A 123 -8.88 0.56 -6.61
C CYS A 123 -9.92 0.08 -5.57
N ASN A 124 -9.56 0.05 -4.29
CA ASN A 124 -10.40 -0.44 -3.21
C ASN A 124 -11.29 0.65 -2.58
N LEU A 125 -11.63 1.69 -3.33
CA LEU A 125 -12.53 2.77 -2.91
C LEU A 125 -14.01 2.33 -2.88
#